data_AF-A0A345GZ49-F1
#
_entry.id   AF-A0A345GZ49-F1
#
_cell.length_a   1.000
_cell.length_b   1.000
_cell.length_c   1.000
_cell.angle_alpha   90.00
_cell.angle_beta   90.00
_cell.angle_gamma   90.00
#
_symmetry.space_group_name_H-M   'P 1'
#
loop_
_entity.id
_entity.type
_entity.pdbx_description
1 polymer ?
#
loop_
_entity_poly.entity_id
_entity_poly.type
_entity_poly.pdbx_seq_one_letter_code
_entity_poly.pdbx_strand_id
1 'polypeptide(L)'
;MSLKYLQEAEDTLNLDDHTLYIQLGKQLKQDSFFPTPENKLKRLAIEWMNTRIQDFQNLICNKESIKKIAKEETVLLIAVITDIIAAKWNLTNPATVAALIVRLGISKLCSENLKFNE
;
A
#
# COMPACT_ATOMS: atom_id res chain seq x y z
N MET A 1 12.83 1.56 -14.98
CA MET A 1 12.07 2.10 -13.84
C MET A 1 11.09 3.09 -14.42
N SER A 2 9.79 2.89 -14.22
CA SER A 2 8.78 3.76 -14.81
C SER A 2 8.48 4.90 -13.83
N LEU A 3 8.70 6.16 -14.22
CA LEU A 3 8.31 7.33 -13.41
C LEU A 3 6.79 7.54 -13.35
N LYS A 4 6.01 6.59 -13.88
CA LYS A 4 4.56 6.66 -14.05
C LYS A 4 3.81 6.95 -12.75
N TYR A 5 4.32 6.48 -11.61
CA TYR A 5 3.65 6.61 -10.31
C TYR A 5 4.23 7.68 -9.40
N LEU A 6 5.14 8.55 -9.88
CA LEU A 6 5.70 9.60 -9.02
C LEU A 6 4.64 10.58 -8.52
N GLN A 7 3.77 11.07 -9.41
CA GLN A 7 2.71 11.99 -9.02
C GLN A 7 1.74 11.35 -8.02
N GLU A 8 1.30 10.11 -8.27
CA GLU A 8 0.42 9.37 -7.34
C GLU A 8 1.10 9.10 -5.99
N ALA A 9 2.42 8.88 -5.98
CA ALA A 9 3.21 8.73 -4.76
C ALA A 9 3.28 10.03 -3.94
N GLU A 10 3.46 11.18 -4.61
CA GLU A 10 3.42 12.50 -3.96
C GLU A 10 2.04 12.81 -3.40
N ASP A 11 0.98 12.55 -4.17
CA ASP A 11 -0.39 12.81 -3.75
C ASP A 11 -0.75 11.96 -2.51
N THR A 12 -0.36 10.68 -2.50
CA THR A 12 -0.63 9.77 -1.39
C THR A 12 0.18 10.06 -0.13
N LEU A 13 1.34 10.72 -0.24
CA LEU A 13 2.12 11.14 0.93
C LEU A 13 1.41 12.19 1.79
N ASN A 14 0.56 13.00 1.18
CA ASN A 14 -0.15 14.08 1.87
C ASN A 14 -1.45 13.63 2.56
N LEU A 15 -1.91 12.39 2.31
CA LEU A 15 -3.15 11.85 2.90
C LEU A 15 -2.88 11.22 4.26
N ASP A 16 -3.79 11.26 5.23
CA ASP A 16 -3.61 10.49 6.46
C ASP A 16 -3.91 8.97 6.26
N ASP A 17 -3.50 8.14 7.21
CA ASP A 17 -3.70 6.67 7.13
C ASP A 17 -5.18 6.28 7.04
N HIS A 18 -6.07 6.99 7.75
CA HIS A 18 -7.51 6.74 7.68
C HIS A 18 -8.00 6.95 6.25
N THR A 19 -7.65 8.09 5.64
CA THR A 19 -7.99 8.38 4.24
C THR A 19 -7.47 7.31 3.28
N LEU A 20 -6.22 6.84 3.45
CA LEU A 20 -5.66 5.76 2.63
C LEU A 20 -6.43 4.44 2.79
N TYR A 21 -6.76 4.03 4.02
CA TYR A 21 -7.55 2.82 4.24
C TYR A 21 -8.97 2.93 3.66
N ILE A 22 -9.61 4.11 3.76
CA ILE A 22 -10.93 4.32 3.15
C ILE A 22 -10.85 4.24 1.63
N GLN A 23 -9.83 4.84 1.01
CA GLN A 23 -9.62 4.74 -0.44
C GLN A 23 -9.45 3.28 -0.87
N LEU A 24 -8.57 2.53 -0.19
CA LEU A 24 -8.37 1.11 -0.49
C LEU A 24 -9.67 0.31 -0.30
N GLY A 25 -10.40 0.55 0.79
CA GLY A 25 -11.68 -0.11 1.05
C GLY A 25 -12.70 0.14 -0.05
N LYS A 26 -12.76 1.36 -0.59
CA LYS A 26 -13.64 1.70 -1.74
C LYS A 26 -13.23 0.94 -3.00
N GLN A 27 -11.92 0.83 -3.26
CA GLN A 27 -11.42 0.06 -4.41
C GLN A 27 -11.76 -1.42 -4.31
N LEU A 28 -11.64 -2.01 -3.12
CA LEU A 28 -11.88 -3.42 -2.88
C LEU A 28 -13.37 -3.80 -2.92
N LYS A 29 -14.25 -2.87 -2.56
CA LYS A 29 -15.68 -3.14 -2.45
C LYS A 29 -16.43 -3.20 -3.79
N GLN A 30 -15.81 -2.80 -4.91
CA GLN A 30 -16.35 -2.76 -6.30
C GLN A 30 -17.88 -2.96 -6.44
N ASP A 31 -18.59 -1.93 -6.90
CA ASP A 31 -20.03 -1.96 -7.22
C ASP A 31 -20.97 -2.27 -6.05
N SER A 32 -20.99 -1.38 -5.05
CA SER A 32 -22.10 -1.35 -4.10
C SER A 32 -23.05 -0.21 -4.41
N PHE A 33 -24.31 -0.57 -4.66
CA PHE A 33 -25.41 0.40 -4.83
C PHE A 33 -25.65 1.26 -3.59
N PHE A 34 -25.21 0.80 -2.41
CA PHE A 34 -25.41 1.50 -1.15
C PHE A 34 -24.11 2.08 -0.60
N PRO A 35 -24.16 3.31 -0.05
CA PRO A 35 -23.01 3.91 0.61
C PRO A 35 -22.58 3.02 1.77
N THR A 36 -21.29 2.74 1.83
CA THR A 36 -20.71 1.88 2.84
C THR A 36 -20.16 2.74 3.96
N PRO A 37 -20.53 2.46 5.22
CA PRO A 37 -19.92 3.13 6.35
C PRO A 37 -18.40 3.06 6.31
N GLU A 38 -17.74 4.18 6.61
CA GLU A 38 -16.27 4.29 6.54
C GLU A 38 -15.55 3.25 7.41
N ASN A 39 -16.05 3.00 8.62
CA ASN A 39 -15.50 1.96 9.49
C ASN A 39 -15.45 0.57 8.83
N LYS A 40 -16.46 0.21 8.02
CA LYS A 40 -16.47 -1.05 7.26
C LYS A 40 -15.46 -1.04 6.13
N LEU A 41 -15.28 0.11 5.45
CA LEU A 41 -14.29 0.25 4.39
C LEU A 41 -12.86 0.14 4.94
N LYS A 42 -12.59 0.82 6.07
CA LYS A 42 -11.31 0.72 6.77
C LYS A 42 -11.04 -0.72 7.20
N ARG A 43 -12.02 -1.39 7.82
CA ARG A 43 -11.87 -2.79 8.24
C ARG A 43 -11.59 -3.72 7.06
N LEU A 44 -12.33 -3.56 5.96
CA LEU A 44 -12.11 -4.33 4.73
C LEU A 44 -10.69 -4.14 4.18
N ALA A 45 -10.20 -2.90 4.17
CA ALA A 45 -8.85 -2.58 3.73
C ALA A 45 -7.79 -3.24 4.63
N ILE A 46 -7.94 -3.15 5.96
CA ILE A 46 -7.02 -3.76 6.93
C ILE A 46 -7.04 -5.29 6.82
N GLU A 47 -8.22 -5.90 6.74
CA GLU A 47 -8.37 -7.34 6.53
C GLU A 47 -7.66 -7.78 5.24
N TRP A 48 -7.88 -7.06 4.15
CA TRP A 48 -7.23 -7.35 2.88
C TRP A 48 -5.69 -7.22 2.98
N MET A 49 -5.19 -6.14 3.58
CA MET A 49 -3.75 -5.96 3.82
C MET A 49 -3.16 -7.12 4.63
N ASN A 50 -3.83 -7.53 5.71
CA ASN A 50 -3.41 -8.65 6.56
C ASN A 50 -3.37 -9.98 5.80
N THR A 51 -4.34 -10.25 4.93
CA THR A 51 -4.35 -11.48 4.11
C THR A 51 -3.22 -11.53 3.07
N ARG A 52 -2.57 -10.39 2.79
CA ARG A 52 -1.54 -10.24 1.75
C ARG A 52 -0.15 -9.93 2.28
N ILE A 53 0.04 -9.93 3.59
CA ILE A 53 1.36 -9.67 4.22
C ILE A 53 2.46 -10.54 3.62
N GLN A 54 2.23 -11.85 3.49
CA GLN A 54 3.23 -12.76 2.93
C GLN A 54 3.54 -12.45 1.47
N ASP A 55 2.54 -12.09 0.67
CA ASP A 55 2.74 -11.69 -0.73
C ASP A 55 3.59 -10.42 -0.80
N PHE A 56 3.30 -9.41 0.02
CA PHE A 56 4.09 -8.18 0.09
C PHE A 56 5.53 -8.46 0.52
N GLN A 57 5.72 -9.28 1.56
CA GLN A 57 7.05 -9.67 2.03
C GLN A 57 7.86 -10.34 0.92
N ASN A 58 7.28 -11.31 0.22
CA ASN A 58 7.94 -12.03 -0.87
C ASN A 58 8.35 -11.10 -2.03
N LEU A 59 7.51 -10.12 -2.35
CA LEU A 59 7.75 -9.19 -3.45
C LEU A 59 8.72 -8.06 -3.10
N ILE A 60 8.74 -7.62 -1.83
CA ILE A 60 9.44 -6.40 -1.40
C ILE A 60 10.76 -6.74 -0.69
N CYS A 61 10.76 -7.67 0.27
CA CYS A 61 11.88 -7.83 1.20
C CYS A 61 13.17 -8.40 0.59
N ASN A 62 13.04 -9.12 -0.53
CA ASN A 62 14.17 -9.72 -1.24
C ASN A 62 14.77 -8.80 -2.33
N LYS A 63 14.20 -7.61 -2.56
CA LYS A 63 14.69 -6.67 -3.59
C LYS A 63 15.72 -5.70 -3.00
N GLU A 64 16.97 -5.83 -3.44
CA GLU A 64 18.07 -4.96 -2.99
C GLU A 64 17.84 -3.49 -3.34
N SER A 65 17.19 -3.20 -4.48
CA SER A 65 16.84 -1.84 -4.88
C SER A 65 15.94 -1.14 -3.87
N ILE A 66 14.98 -1.86 -3.27
CA ILE A 66 14.09 -1.32 -2.23
C ILE A 66 14.87 -1.01 -0.96
N LYS A 67 15.81 -1.88 -0.57
CA LYS A 67 16.66 -1.65 0.62
C LYS A 67 17.56 -0.42 0.48
N LYS A 68 18.03 -0.14 -0.74
CA LYS A 68 18.83 1.07 -1.04
C LYS A 68 17.95 2.33 -0.98
N ILE A 69 16.84 2.33 -1.72
CA ILE A 69 15.92 3.48 -1.80
C ILE A 69 15.27 3.82 -0.45
N ALA A 70 14.96 2.80 0.37
CA ALA A 70 14.33 3.00 1.66
C ALA A 70 15.14 3.82 2.67
N LYS A 71 16.42 4.07 2.40
CA LYS A 71 17.27 4.92 3.24
C LYS A 71 17.29 6.39 2.83
N GLU A 72 16.80 6.71 1.63
CA GLU A 72 17.10 7.98 0.97
C GLU A 72 15.82 8.73 0.56
N GLU A 73 14.84 8.08 -0.07
CA GLU A 73 13.72 8.79 -0.72
C GLU A 73 12.37 8.07 -0.55
N THR A 74 11.48 8.64 0.28
CA THR A 74 10.15 8.08 0.56
C THR A 74 9.24 8.08 -0.68
N VAL A 75 9.24 9.16 -1.47
CA VAL A 75 8.42 9.27 -2.70
C VAL A 75 8.83 8.18 -3.70
N LEU A 76 10.13 8.06 -3.96
CA LEU A 76 10.68 7.05 -4.86
C LEU A 76 10.38 5.64 -4.36
N LEU A 77 10.47 5.41 -3.05
CA LEU A 77 10.11 4.14 -2.44
C LEU A 77 8.65 3.77 -2.69
N ILE A 78 7.73 4.72 -2.49
CA ILE A 78 6.30 4.53 -2.76
C ILE A 78 6.08 4.23 -4.25
N ALA A 79 6.69 5.00 -5.15
CA ALA A 79 6.54 4.77 -6.60
C ALA A 79 7.05 3.38 -7.03
N VAL A 80 8.20 2.94 -6.52
CA VAL A 80 8.76 1.61 -6.82
C VAL A 80 7.89 0.49 -6.28
N ILE A 81 7.36 0.63 -5.05
CA ILE A 81 6.44 -0.36 -4.49
C ILE A 81 5.11 -0.34 -5.24
N THR A 82 4.66 0.82 -5.71
CA THR A 82 3.46 0.95 -6.54
C THR A 82 3.58 0.16 -7.84
N ASP A 83 4.71 0.28 -8.54
CA ASP A 83 5.01 -0.51 -9.75
C ASP A 83 4.90 -2.03 -9.48
N ILE A 84 5.43 -2.50 -8.34
CA ILE A 84 5.39 -3.91 -7.94
C ILE A 84 3.95 -4.36 -7.64
N ILE A 85 3.18 -3.53 -6.95
CA ILE A 85 1.79 -3.82 -6.59
C ILE A 85 0.92 -3.84 -7.85
N ALA A 86 1.05 -2.84 -8.70
CA ALA A 86 0.29 -2.73 -9.96
C ALA A 86 0.48 -3.95 -10.87
N ALA A 87 1.69 -4.52 -10.89
CA ALA A 87 1.99 -5.71 -11.69
C ALA A 87 1.29 -6.98 -11.17
N LYS A 88 0.94 -7.03 -9.88
CA LYS A 88 0.39 -8.24 -9.22
C LYS A 88 -1.10 -8.14 -8.96
N TRP A 89 -1.59 -6.95 -8.62
CA TRP A 89 -2.99 -6.72 -8.26
C TRP A 89 -3.61 -5.67 -9.18
N ASN A 90 -4.80 -5.97 -9.67
CA ASN A 90 -5.59 -5.07 -10.51
C ASN A 90 -6.31 -4.00 -9.66
N LEU A 91 -5.54 -3.25 -8.87
CA LEU A 91 -6.05 -2.13 -8.08
C LEU A 91 -6.15 -0.89 -8.95
N THR A 92 -7.19 -0.09 -8.76
CA THR A 92 -7.38 1.15 -9.52
C THR A 92 -6.42 2.26 -9.06
N ASN A 93 -6.01 2.25 -7.79
CA ASN A 93 -4.94 3.08 -7.27
C ASN A 93 -4.03 2.23 -6.36
N PRO A 94 -2.98 1.60 -6.94
CA PRO A 94 -2.00 0.81 -6.19
C PRO A 94 -1.08 1.65 -5.30
N ALA A 95 -0.97 2.96 -5.55
CA ALA A 95 -0.15 3.87 -4.75
C ALA A 95 -0.66 3.99 -3.31
N THR A 96 -1.99 3.89 -3.11
CA THR A 96 -2.59 3.84 -1.77
C THR A 96 -2.00 2.70 -0.92
N VAL A 97 -1.84 1.51 -1.50
CA VAL A 97 -1.26 0.35 -0.80
C VAL A 97 0.23 0.56 -0.55
N ALA A 98 0.95 1.08 -1.55
CA ALA A 98 2.37 1.36 -1.42
C ALA A 98 2.64 2.37 -0.28
N ALA A 99 1.86 3.44 -0.20
CA ALA A 99 1.97 4.44 0.87
C ALA A 99 1.74 3.82 2.26
N LEU A 100 0.69 2.99 2.42
CA LEU A 100 0.42 2.27 3.67
C LEU A 100 1.59 1.36 4.08
N ILE A 101 2.19 0.64 3.12
CA ILE A 101 3.36 -0.22 3.36
C ILE A 101 4.58 0.60 3.77
N VAL A 102 4.84 1.71 3.08
CA VAL A 102 5.99 2.56 3.38
C VAL A 102 5.87 3.21 4.75
N ARG A 103 4.67 3.67 5.14
CA ARG A 103 4.41 4.25 6.46
C ARG A 103 4.53 3.26 7.61
N LEU A 104 4.12 2.02 7.37
CA LEU A 104 4.35 0.92 8.31
C LEU A 104 5.85 0.68 8.54
N GLY A 105 6.67 0.98 7.54
CA GLY A 105 8.12 0.82 7.52
C GLY A 105 8.54 -0.51 6.91
N ILE A 106 9.45 -0.46 5.93
CA ILE A 106 9.95 -1.65 5.23
C ILE A 106 10.62 -2.64 6.19
N SER A 107 11.38 -2.14 7.18
CA SER A 107 11.99 -3.00 8.21
C SER A 107 10.95 -3.78 9.01
N LYS A 108 9.80 -3.15 9.31
CA LYS A 108 8.71 -3.79 10.04
C LYS A 108 7.99 -4.79 9.15
N LEU A 109 7.73 -4.44 7.89
CA LEU A 109 7.17 -5.38 6.89
C LEU A 109 8.02 -6.64 6.77
N CYS A 110 9.34 -6.49 6.71
CA CYS A 110 10.26 -7.60 6.52
C CYS A 110 10.62 -8.36 7.80
N SER A 111 9.93 -8.08 8.91
CA SER A 111 10.02 -8.87 10.14
C SER A 111 8.98 -10.00 10.16
N GLU A 112 9.29 -11.11 10.83
CA GLU A 112 8.47 -12.34 10.77
C GLU A 112 7.06 -12.24 11.40
N ASN A 113 6.73 -11.14 12.13
CA ASN A 113 5.52 -11.05 12.96
C ASN A 113 4.61 -9.84 12.64
N LEU A 114 4.54 -9.41 11.38
CA LEU A 114 3.72 -8.24 11.03
C LEU A 114 2.21 -8.53 11.11
N LYS A 115 1.46 -7.58 11.67
CA LYS A 115 0.01 -7.39 11.49
C LYS A 115 -0.32 -5.90 11.33
N PHE A 116 -1.27 -5.58 10.46
CA PHE A 116 -1.91 -4.26 10.39
C PHE A 116 -3.00 -4.18 11.45
N ASN A 117 -2.94 -3.15 12.30
CA ASN A 117 -3.88 -2.92 13.40
C ASN A 117 -4.87 -1.80 13.05
N GLU A 118 -6.06 -1.83 13.66
CA GLU A 118 -7.09 -0.79 13.55
C GLU A 118 -6.67 0.57 14.16
#